data_AF-A0A4R5TKU6-F1
#
_entry.id   AF-A0A4R5TKU6-F1
#
_cell.length_a   1.000
_cell.length_b   1.000
_cell.length_c   1.000
_cell.angle_alpha   90.00
_cell.angle_beta   90.00
_cell.angle_gamma   90.00
#
_symmetry.space_group_name_H-M   'P 1'
#
loop_
_entity.id
_entity.type
_entity.pdbx_description
1 polymer ?
#
loop_
_entity_poly.entity_id
_entity_poly.type
_entity_poly.pdbx_seq_one_letter_code
_entity_poly.pdbx_strand_id
1 'polypeptide(L)' 'MSAVMEEEIKRWTARRKSALVLDIIQGKTTVSEASRQFDLPPSEIESWV' A
#
# COMPACT_ATOMS: atom_id res chain seq x y z
N MET A 1 15.71 -13.00 -16.08
CA MET A 1 15.11 -11.66 -16.19
C MET A 1 13.63 -11.85 -16.50
N SER A 2 12.75 -11.21 -15.72
CA SER A 2 11.39 -10.81 -16.13
C SER A 2 10.21 -11.80 -16.06
N ALA A 3 10.04 -12.55 -14.96
CA ALA A 3 8.76 -13.21 -14.67
C ALA A 3 8.20 -12.94 -13.27
N VAL A 4 9.03 -12.49 -12.32
CA VAL A 4 8.61 -12.27 -10.92
C VAL A 4 7.90 -10.91 -10.73
N MET A 5 8.16 -9.95 -11.62
CA MET A 5 7.69 -8.57 -11.46
C MET A 5 6.21 -8.39 -11.82
N GLU A 6 5.61 -9.27 -12.64
CA GLU A 6 4.21 -9.13 -13.06
C GLU A 6 3.21 -9.63 -12.00
N GLU A 7 3.58 -10.61 -11.17
CA GLU A 7 2.75 -11.06 -10.05
C GLU A 7 2.87 -10.13 -8.82
N GLU A 8 4.00 -9.46 -8.65
CA GLU A 8 4.20 -8.42 -7.62
C GLU A 8 3.45 -7.11 -7.94
N ILE A 9 3.10 -6.83 -9.19
CA ILE A 9 2.26 -5.66 -9.51
C ILE A 9 0.84 -5.82 -8.93
N LYS A 10 0.35 -7.06 -8.76
CA LYS A 10 -0.92 -7.35 -8.07
C LYS A 10 -0.81 -7.33 -6.54
N ARG A 11 0.41 -7.31 -5.98
CA ARG A 11 0.68 -7.44 -4.54
C ARG A 11 1.73 -6.42 -4.13
N TRP A 12 1.28 -5.31 -3.56
CA TRP A 12 2.10 -4.18 -3.11
C TRP A 12 3.55 -4.54 -2.78
N THR A 13 4.49 -4.01 -3.58
CA THR A 13 5.91 -4.23 -3.33
C THR A 13 6.28 -3.69 -1.95
N ALA A 14 7.17 -4.40 -1.24
CA ALA A 14 7.52 -4.09 0.15
C ALA A 14 7.88 -2.61 0.36
N ARG A 15 8.58 -1.99 -0.60
CA ARG A 15 8.94 -0.57 -0.56
C ARG A 15 7.73 0.37 -0.59
N ARG A 16 6.75 0.08 -1.45
CA ARG A 16 5.55 0.92 -1.61
C ARG A 16 4.67 0.83 -0.37
N LYS A 17 4.51 -0.38 0.19
CA LYS A 17 3.74 -0.61 1.41
C LYS A 17 4.35 0.13 2.60
N SER A 18 5.67 0.05 2.78
CA SER A 18 6.36 0.79 3.84
C SER A 18 6.21 2.31 3.70
N ALA A 19 6.33 2.85 2.49
CA ALA A 19 6.12 4.29 2.26
C ALA A 19 4.69 4.72 2.64
N LEU A 20 3.68 3.95 2.22
CA LEU A 20 2.28 4.23 2.53
C LEU A 20 2.00 4.21 4.05
N VAL A 21 2.48 3.17 4.74
CA VAL A 21 2.31 3.03 6.20
C VAL A 21 3.00 4.17 6.94
N LEU A 22 4.20 4.57 6.52
CA LEU A 22 4.91 5.71 7.11
C LEU A 22 4.14 7.02 6.93
N ASP A 23 3.58 7.28 5.75
CA ASP A 23 2.79 8.48 5.51
C ASP A 23 1.48 8.48 6.33
N ILE A 24 0.89 7.31 6.58
CA ILE A 24 -0.28 7.15 7.46
C ILE A 24 0.08 7.43 8.93
N ILE A 25 1.16 6.83 9.44
CA ILE A 25 1.63 7.03 10.82
C ILE A 25 2.07 8.49 11.04
N GLN A 26 2.66 9.13 10.03
CA GLN A 26 3.04 10.55 10.06
C GLN A 26 1.85 11.51 9.89
N GLY A 27 0.64 10.99 9.61
CA GLY A 27 -0.56 11.81 9.42
C GLY A 27 -0.61 12.61 8.12
N LYS A 28 0.23 12.27 7.13
CA LYS A 28 0.23 12.89 5.79
C LYS A 28 -0.84 12.33 4.88
N THR A 29 -1.27 11.10 5.13
CA THR A 29 -2.34 10.42 4.40
C THR A 29 -3.19 9.65 5.40
N THR A 30 -4.49 9.55 5.16
CA THR A 30 -5.38 8.73 5.98
C THR A 30 -5.60 7.37 5.33
N VAL A 31 -5.97 6.35 6.13
CA VAL A 31 -6.34 5.02 5.62
C VAL A 31 -7.43 5.13 4.54
N SER A 32 -8.40 6.04 4.73
CA SER A 32 -9.48 6.31 3.78
C SER A 32 -9.01 6.96 2.47
N GLU A 33 -8.06 7.90 2.52
CA GLU A 33 -7.46 8.48 1.31
C GLU A 33 -6.60 7.49 0.56
N ALA A 34 -5.74 6.75 1.28
CA ALA A 34 -4.93 5.69 0.71
C ALA A 34 -5.80 4.62 0.03
N SER A 35 -6.89 4.21 0.68
CA SER A 35 -7.86 3.26 0.13
C SER A 35 -8.43 3.74 -1.20
N ARG A 36 -8.85 5.01 -1.29
CA ARG A 36 -9.40 5.59 -2.53
C ARG A 36 -8.34 5.78 -3.62
N GLN A 37 -7.13 6.18 -3.23
CA GLN A 37 -6.06 6.53 -4.16
C GLN A 37 -5.43 5.29 -4.81
N PHE A 38 -5.43 4.17 -4.09
CA PHE A 38 -4.81 2.92 -4.52
C PHE A 38 -5.82 1.80 -4.77
N ASP A 39 -7.12 2.10 -4.67
CA ASP A 39 -8.24 1.16 -4.83
C ASP A 39 -8.06 -0.09 -3.93
N LEU A 40 -7.59 0.16 -2.71
CA LEU A 40 -7.32 -0.88 -1.72
C LEU A 40 -8.44 -0.93 -0.69
N PRO A 41 -8.81 -2.12 -0.17
CA PRO A 41 -9.71 -2.21 0.96
C PRO A 41 -9.08 -1.53 2.18
N PRO A 42 -9.83 -0.71 2.94
CA PRO A 42 -9.34 -0.14 4.20
C PRO A 42 -8.79 -1.21 5.14
N SER A 43 -9.45 -2.38 5.22
CA SER A 43 -9.01 -3.50 6.05
C SER A 43 -7.64 -4.08 5.65
N GLU A 44 -7.27 -3.98 4.37
CA GLU A 44 -5.95 -4.42 3.91
C GLU A 44 -4.88 -3.43 4.35
N ILE A 45 -5.17 -2.13 4.30
CA ILE A 45 -4.28 -1.07 4.76
C ILE A 45 -4.16 -1.09 6.30
N GLU A 46 -5.26 -1.33 7.01
CA GLU A 46 -5.27 -1.52 8.47
C GLU A 46 -4.44 -2.72 8.90
N SER A 47 -4.37 -3.78 8.08
CA SER A 47 -3.47 -4.92 8.34
C SER A 47 -1.99 -4.56 8.20
N TRP A 48 -1.65 -3.38 7.68
CA TRP A 48 -0.26 -2.96 7.41
C TRP A 48 0.26 -1.90 8.37
N VAL A 49 -0.64 -1.07 8.91
CA VAL A 49 -0.37 -0.11 9.99
C VAL A 49 -0.20 -0.85 11.31
#